data_AF-A0A920GPX6-F1
#
_entry.id   AF-A0A920GPX6-F1
#
_cell.length_a   1.000
_cell.length_b   1.000
_cell.length_c   1.000
_cell.angle_alpha   90.00
_cell.angle_beta   90.00
_cell.angle_gamma   90.00
#
_symmetry.space_group_name_H-M   'P 1'
#
loop_
_entity.id
_entity.type
_entity.pdbx_description
1 polymer ?
#
loop_
_entity_poly.entity_id
_entity_poly.type
_entity_poly.pdbx_seq_one_letter_code
_entity_poly.pdbx_strand_id
1 'polypeptide(L)'
;MFSNKENKLITMQDYLDNMSEGQDSIYYLTADTLKQAQSSPHLEGFKSKEVDVLLMTDPIDAFWMSQMAQFDEKKFVSISRDKYDLSEVGPKETQKNKKSKAAKGTIELIKSHLEELVADVVESSSLVDSPVRLVAGDGGLDFNLERILKAQNPDYEGTKKVLEINTGHELIKKLPKKSIEVQKALSRVLFEQARILDGEMPSDAQKFSEDLITVSLSD
;
A
#
# COMPACT_ATOMS: atom_id res chain seq x y z
N MET A 1 17.12 10.82 -8.20
CA MET A 1 15.92 9.99 -7.89
C MET A 1 14.69 10.82 -8.24
N PHE A 2 13.55 10.21 -8.55
CA PHE A 2 12.36 10.98 -8.94
C PHE A 2 11.58 11.42 -7.70
N SER A 3 11.31 12.71 -7.56
CA SER A 3 10.50 13.26 -6.47
C SER A 3 9.01 13.18 -6.84
N ASN A 4 8.21 12.56 -5.97
CA ASN A 4 6.76 12.56 -6.12
C ASN A 4 6.15 13.96 -5.95
N LYS A 5 6.69 14.77 -5.03
CA LYS A 5 6.19 16.12 -4.73
C LYS A 5 6.53 17.12 -5.84
N GLU A 6 7.77 17.11 -6.31
CA GLU A 6 8.29 18.04 -7.33
C GLU A 6 8.04 17.58 -8.77
N ASN A 7 7.65 16.32 -8.95
CA ASN A 7 7.41 15.70 -10.25
C ASN A 7 8.59 15.82 -11.23
N LYS A 8 9.82 15.68 -10.70
CA LYS A 8 11.07 15.76 -11.46
C LYS A 8 12.18 14.96 -10.78
N LEU A 9 13.30 14.76 -11.47
CA LEU A 9 14.50 14.22 -10.86
C LEU A 9 15.14 15.24 -9.91
N ILE A 10 15.51 14.77 -8.72
CA ILE A 10 16.21 15.53 -7.69
C ILE A 10 17.43 14.77 -7.17
N THR A 11 18.35 15.50 -6.53
CA THR A 11 19.47 14.93 -5.78
C THR A 11 19.04 14.53 -4.36
N MET A 12 19.88 13.76 -3.66
CA MET A 12 19.65 13.50 -2.23
C MET A 12 19.68 14.79 -1.41
N GLN A 13 20.56 15.74 -1.75
CA GLN A 13 20.66 17.02 -1.04
C GLN A 13 19.38 17.83 -1.20
N ASP A 14 18.84 17.90 -2.42
CA ASP A 14 17.56 18.59 -2.68
C ASP A 14 16.43 17.99 -1.82
N TYR A 15 16.40 16.66 -1.62
CA TYR A 15 15.41 16.03 -0.75
C TYR A 15 15.60 16.47 0.71
N LEU A 16 16.83 16.41 1.23
CA LEU A 16 17.13 16.79 2.62
C LEU A 16 16.79 18.25 2.91
N ASP A 17 17.11 19.15 1.97
CA ASP A 17 16.85 20.59 2.10
C ASP A 17 15.35 20.93 2.09
N ASN A 18 14.51 20.05 1.53
CA ASN A 18 13.06 20.22 1.40
C ASN A 18 12.25 19.25 2.27
N MET A 19 12.88 18.61 3.27
CA MET A 19 12.17 17.76 4.23
C MET A 19 11.12 18.56 4.99
N SER A 20 9.96 17.93 5.22
CA SER A 20 8.87 18.53 5.98
C SER A 20 9.25 18.70 7.46
N GLU A 21 8.62 19.65 8.13
CA GLU A 21 8.79 19.82 9.59
C GLU A 21 8.41 18.52 10.32
N GLY A 22 9.24 18.13 11.30
CA GLY A 22 9.07 16.89 12.08
C GLY A 22 9.55 15.62 11.36
N GLN A 23 9.92 15.70 10.08
CA GLN A 23 10.38 14.54 9.33
C GLN A 23 11.80 14.11 9.74
N ASP A 24 11.97 12.82 10.04
CA ASP A 24 13.25 12.24 10.48
C ASP A 24 13.80 11.17 9.53
N SER A 25 13.05 10.80 8.50
CA SER A 25 13.31 9.67 7.63
C SER A 25 13.19 10.05 6.15
N ILE A 26 13.91 9.35 5.28
CA ILE A 26 13.79 9.45 3.83
C ILE A 26 12.79 8.39 3.36
N TYR A 27 11.66 8.82 2.83
CA TYR A 27 10.61 7.93 2.35
C TYR A 27 10.82 7.61 0.88
N TYR A 28 10.66 6.33 0.53
CA TYR A 28 10.78 5.89 -0.85
C TYR A 28 9.77 4.81 -1.19
N LEU A 29 9.49 4.67 -2.48
CA LEU A 29 8.70 3.60 -3.07
C LEU A 29 9.47 3.03 -4.26
N THR A 30 9.53 1.70 -4.37
CA THR A 30 10.08 1.05 -5.55
C THR A 30 8.95 0.46 -6.41
N ALA A 31 9.07 0.56 -7.73
CA ALA A 31 8.08 0.03 -8.68
C ALA A 31 8.73 -0.28 -10.05
N ASP A 32 8.01 -0.93 -10.96
CA ASP A 32 8.53 -1.19 -12.32
C ASP A 32 8.62 0.06 -13.19
N THR A 33 7.64 0.95 -13.03
CA THR A 33 7.51 2.13 -13.87
C THR A 33 7.14 3.33 -13.03
N LEU A 34 7.58 4.51 -13.49
CA LEU A 34 7.23 5.77 -12.85
C LEU A 34 5.70 5.96 -12.80
N LYS A 35 5.01 5.58 -13.88
CA LYS A 35 3.54 5.68 -13.95
C LYS A 35 2.87 4.86 -12.85
N GLN A 36 3.30 3.62 -12.65
CA GLN A 36 2.79 2.76 -11.57
C GLN A 36 3.05 3.41 -10.20
N ALA A 37 4.30 3.82 -9.94
CA ALA A 37 4.69 4.45 -8.69
C ALA A 37 3.82 5.66 -8.37
N GLN A 38 3.65 6.58 -9.32
CA GLN A 38 2.85 7.81 -9.15
C GLN A 38 1.37 7.56 -8.86
N SER A 39 0.83 6.45 -9.38
CA SER A 39 -0.57 6.01 -9.16
C SER A 39 -0.77 5.17 -7.91
N SER A 40 0.29 4.88 -7.15
CA SER A 40 0.21 3.98 -6.00
C SER A 40 -0.60 4.59 -4.83
N PRO A 41 -1.52 3.83 -4.22
CA PRO A 41 -2.22 4.23 -2.99
C PRO A 41 -1.28 4.54 -1.82
N HIS A 42 -0.05 3.99 -1.84
CA HIS A 42 0.96 4.24 -0.81
C HIS A 42 1.32 5.72 -0.67
N LEU A 43 1.12 6.50 -1.73
CA LEU A 43 1.46 7.92 -1.75
C LEU A 43 0.39 8.84 -1.13
N GLU A 44 -0.83 8.36 -0.88
CA GLU A 44 -1.98 9.21 -0.52
C GLU A 44 -1.73 10.03 0.74
N GLY A 45 -1.37 9.38 1.86
CA GLY A 45 -1.10 10.07 3.11
C GLY A 45 0.13 10.98 3.06
N PHE A 46 1.14 10.65 2.24
CA PHE A 46 2.30 11.51 2.03
C PHE A 46 1.92 12.77 1.24
N LYS A 47 1.09 12.62 0.21
CA LYS A 47 0.55 13.73 -0.58
C LYS A 47 -0.31 14.65 0.30
N SER A 48 -1.19 14.12 1.15
CA SER A 48 -2.04 14.95 2.03
C SER A 48 -1.22 15.74 3.06
N LYS A 49 -0.06 15.19 3.47
CA LYS A 49 0.88 15.80 4.40
C LYS A 49 2.00 16.59 3.73
N GLU A 50 1.95 16.75 2.42
CA GLU A 50 2.98 17.44 1.63
C GLU A 50 4.41 16.91 1.87
N VAL A 51 4.53 15.63 2.24
CA VAL A 51 5.80 14.93 2.46
C VAL A 51 6.24 14.31 1.14
N ASP A 52 7.48 14.56 0.75
CA ASP A 52 8.01 13.98 -0.47
C ASP A 52 8.32 12.49 -0.31
N VAL A 53 8.20 11.75 -1.40
CA VAL A 53 8.55 10.33 -1.52
C VAL A 53 9.40 10.16 -2.76
N LEU A 54 10.56 9.54 -2.60
CA LEU A 54 11.43 9.20 -3.72
C LEU A 54 10.89 7.97 -4.46
N LEU A 55 10.54 8.15 -5.72
CA LEU A 55 10.09 7.07 -6.60
C LEU A 55 11.31 6.46 -7.31
N MET A 56 11.55 5.19 -7.02
CA MET A 56 12.68 4.42 -7.51
C MET A 56 12.15 3.37 -8.50
N THR A 57 12.63 3.40 -9.74
CA THR A 57 12.05 2.60 -10.83
C THR A 57 13.09 1.95 -11.73
N ASP A 58 14.37 2.12 -11.42
CA ASP A 58 15.40 1.32 -12.05
C ASP A 58 15.35 -0.10 -11.45
N PRO A 59 15.45 -1.17 -12.27
CA PRO A 59 15.52 -2.53 -11.78
C PRO A 59 16.55 -2.77 -10.65
N ILE A 60 17.65 -2.03 -10.64
CA ILE A 60 18.68 -2.18 -9.60
C ILE A 60 18.29 -1.50 -8.27
N ASP A 61 17.38 -0.53 -8.29
CA ASP A 61 17.01 0.26 -7.10
C ASP A 61 16.47 -0.63 -5.98
N ALA A 62 15.65 -1.63 -6.31
CA ALA A 62 15.08 -2.55 -5.32
C ALA A 62 16.16 -3.30 -4.51
N PHE A 63 17.27 -3.65 -5.16
CA PHE A 63 18.42 -4.28 -4.50
C PHE A 63 19.26 -3.27 -3.71
N TRP A 64 19.51 -2.07 -4.26
CA TRP A 64 20.26 -1.04 -3.53
C TRP A 64 19.54 -0.63 -2.24
N MET A 65 18.23 -0.41 -2.32
CA MET A 65 17.42 -0.02 -1.17
C MET A 65 17.27 -1.13 -0.12
N SER A 66 17.47 -2.39 -0.49
CA SER A 66 17.52 -3.48 0.50
C SER A 66 18.83 -3.48 1.30
N GLN A 67 19.89 -2.85 0.80
CA GLN A 67 21.22 -2.81 1.44
C GLN A 67 21.52 -1.46 2.09
N MET A 68 20.98 -0.35 1.56
CA MET A 68 21.20 0.99 2.09
C MET A 68 20.37 1.23 3.35
N ALA A 69 21.06 1.41 4.49
CA ALA A 69 20.40 1.69 5.76
C ALA A 69 20.02 3.18 5.95
N GLN A 70 20.94 4.09 5.59
CA GLN A 70 20.79 5.53 5.85
C GLN A 70 21.64 6.38 4.90
N PHE A 71 21.27 7.65 4.79
CA PHE A 71 22.03 8.72 4.13
C PHE A 71 22.00 9.96 5.03
N ASP A 72 23.16 10.57 5.29
CA ASP A 72 23.28 11.75 6.17
C ASP A 72 22.53 11.59 7.51
N GLU A 73 22.77 10.46 8.19
CA GLU A 73 22.11 10.05 9.46
C GLU A 73 20.58 9.83 9.39
N LYS A 74 19.96 10.02 8.23
CA LYS A 74 18.53 9.76 8.00
C LYS A 74 18.32 8.36 7.44
N LYS A 75 17.43 7.59 8.06
CA LYS A 75 17.10 6.23 7.63
C LYS A 75 16.23 6.24 6.38
N PHE A 76 16.41 5.26 5.51
CA PHE A 76 15.48 4.98 4.44
C PHE A 76 14.31 4.14 4.94
N VAL A 77 13.09 4.55 4.59
CA VAL A 77 11.83 3.89 4.97
C VAL A 77 11.04 3.61 3.70
N SER A 78 10.82 2.32 3.39
CA SER A 78 9.93 1.93 2.29
C SER A 78 8.50 2.11 2.73
N ILE A 79 7.73 2.86 1.96
CA ILE A 79 6.32 3.15 2.28
C ILE A 79 5.38 1.97 1.98
N SER A 80 5.86 0.95 1.28
CA SER A 80 5.16 -0.31 0.96
C SER A 80 5.55 -1.46 1.91
N ARG A 81 6.66 -1.35 2.64
CA ARG A 81 7.18 -2.41 3.52
C ARG A 81 7.18 -2.03 4.99
N ASP A 82 7.70 -0.86 5.31
CA ASP A 82 8.05 -0.48 6.68
C ASP A 82 6.88 0.22 7.38
N LYS A 83 6.85 0.10 8.72
CA LYS A 83 5.94 0.90 9.54
C LYS A 83 6.46 2.32 9.67
N TYR A 84 5.58 3.29 9.50
CA TYR A 84 5.87 4.72 9.66
C TYR A 84 4.69 5.44 10.31
N ASP A 85 4.95 6.63 10.83
CA ASP A 85 3.93 7.52 11.39
C ASP A 85 4.09 8.93 10.82
N LEU A 86 3.03 9.46 10.21
CA LEU A 86 2.96 10.83 9.67
C LEU A 86 2.15 11.77 10.58
N SER A 87 1.80 11.33 11.79
CA SER A 87 0.93 12.11 12.70
C SER A 87 1.53 13.45 13.10
N GLU A 88 2.86 13.51 13.26
CA GLU A 88 3.62 14.72 13.63
C GLU A 88 4.47 15.27 12.46
N VAL A 89 4.26 14.80 11.23
CA VAL A 89 5.02 15.24 10.05
C VAL A 89 4.13 16.08 9.13
N GLY A 90 4.67 17.22 8.67
CA GLY A 90 3.97 18.11 7.74
C GLY A 90 2.78 18.85 8.35
N PRO A 91 1.83 19.35 7.53
CA PRO A 91 0.67 20.08 8.01
C PRO A 91 -0.19 19.25 8.98
N LYS A 92 -0.60 19.86 10.09
CA LYS A 92 -1.51 19.25 11.05
C LYS A 92 -2.94 19.18 10.47
N GLU A 93 -3.25 18.08 9.79
CA GLU A 93 -4.64 17.74 9.47
C GLU A 93 -5.43 17.34 10.73
N THR A 94 -6.66 17.84 10.83
CA THR A 94 -7.56 17.70 11.97
C THR A 94 -8.40 16.42 11.98
N GLN A 95 -8.22 15.50 11.02
CA GLN A 95 -9.07 14.32 10.89
C GLN A 95 -8.50 13.08 11.59
N LYS A 96 -8.56 13.06 12.92
CA LYS A 96 -8.57 11.77 13.64
C LYS A 96 -9.98 11.18 13.57
N ASN A 97 -10.22 10.31 12.58
CA ASN A 97 -11.40 9.46 12.59
C ASN A 97 -11.34 8.56 13.82
N LYS A 98 -12.22 8.81 14.81
CA LYS A 98 -12.39 7.93 15.96
C LYS A 98 -12.85 6.56 15.47
N LYS A 99 -12.14 5.50 15.86
CA LYS A 99 -12.48 4.12 15.53
C LYS A 99 -13.89 3.79 16.01
N SER A 100 -14.83 3.61 15.08
CA SER A 100 -16.20 3.20 15.40
C SER A 100 -16.27 1.68 15.58
N LYS A 101 -17.24 1.18 16.36
CA LYS A 101 -17.48 -0.28 16.46
C LYS A 101 -17.83 -0.91 15.10
N ALA A 102 -18.49 -0.14 14.22
CA ALA A 102 -18.84 -0.59 12.87
C ALA A 102 -17.59 -0.81 11.98
N ALA A 103 -16.56 0.02 12.15
CA ALA A 103 -15.28 -0.14 11.45
C ALA A 103 -14.60 -1.48 11.83
N LYS A 104 -14.58 -1.81 13.12
CA LYS A 104 -14.03 -3.10 13.60
C LYS A 104 -14.76 -4.31 13.02
N GLY A 105 -16.09 -4.30 13.05
CA GLY A 105 -16.88 -5.40 12.48
C GLY A 105 -16.67 -5.59 10.98
N THR A 106 -16.44 -4.50 10.23
CA THR A 106 -16.15 -4.58 8.79
C THR A 106 -14.78 -5.20 8.51
N ILE A 107 -13.77 -4.86 9.32
CA ILE A 107 -12.42 -5.43 9.22
C ILE A 107 -12.46 -6.94 9.51
N GLU A 108 -13.13 -7.35 10.59
CA GLU A 108 -13.28 -8.77 10.95
C GLU A 108 -14.01 -9.57 9.86
N LEU A 109 -15.06 -8.98 9.26
CA LEU A 109 -15.78 -9.56 8.14
C LEU A 109 -14.83 -9.82 6.96
N ILE A 110 -14.09 -8.79 6.51
CA ILE A 110 -13.18 -8.93 5.37
C ILE A 110 -12.07 -9.94 5.70
N LYS A 111 -11.54 -9.92 6.93
CA LYS A 111 -10.55 -10.88 7.41
C LYS A 111 -11.06 -12.32 7.30
N SER A 112 -12.30 -12.59 7.70
CA SER A 112 -12.89 -13.94 7.61
C SER A 112 -13.02 -14.48 6.18
N HIS A 113 -13.02 -13.61 5.17
CA HIS A 113 -13.08 -14.02 3.77
C HIS A 113 -11.70 -14.16 3.11
N LEU A 114 -10.65 -13.64 3.74
CA LEU A 114 -9.30 -13.54 3.17
C LEU A 114 -8.21 -14.23 4.00
N GLU A 115 -8.55 -14.94 5.07
CA GLU A 115 -7.58 -15.59 5.99
C GLU A 115 -6.52 -16.45 5.28
N GLU A 116 -6.88 -17.08 4.17
CA GLU A 116 -5.96 -17.90 3.38
C GLU A 116 -5.07 -17.10 2.42
N LEU A 117 -5.41 -15.84 2.14
CA LEU A 117 -4.74 -15.00 1.15
C LEU A 117 -3.82 -13.94 1.78
N VAL A 118 -4.16 -13.45 2.97
CA VAL A 118 -3.43 -12.37 3.65
C VAL A 118 -2.92 -12.82 5.02
N ALA A 119 -1.87 -12.17 5.50
CA ALA A 119 -1.34 -12.40 6.84
C ALA A 119 -2.25 -11.77 7.90
N ASP A 120 -2.76 -10.56 7.60
CA ASP A 120 -3.71 -9.86 8.45
C ASP A 120 -4.51 -8.84 7.65
N VAL A 121 -5.60 -8.35 8.24
CA VAL A 121 -6.40 -7.23 7.75
C VAL A 121 -6.49 -6.18 8.85
N VAL A 122 -6.03 -4.97 8.55
CA VAL A 122 -5.95 -3.88 9.52
C VAL A 122 -6.53 -2.58 8.98
N GLU A 123 -6.85 -1.64 9.87
CA GLU A 123 -7.25 -0.29 9.48
C GLU A 123 -6.02 0.51 9.01
N SER A 124 -6.13 1.17 7.86
CA SER A 124 -5.06 2.05 7.38
C SER A 124 -5.05 3.37 8.15
N SER A 125 -3.85 3.88 8.40
CA SER A 125 -3.62 5.24 8.91
C SER A 125 -3.25 6.26 7.83
N SER A 126 -3.04 5.83 6.58
CA SER A 126 -2.48 6.67 5.51
C SER A 126 -3.29 6.69 4.21
N LEU A 127 -4.24 5.77 4.03
CA LEU A 127 -5.19 5.84 2.91
C LEU A 127 -6.15 7.02 3.10
N VAL A 128 -6.39 7.76 2.02
CA VAL A 128 -7.30 8.90 1.94
C VAL A 128 -8.49 8.53 1.06
N ASP A 129 -8.21 8.18 -0.19
CA ASP A 129 -9.21 7.95 -1.24
C ASP A 129 -9.34 6.47 -1.59
N SER A 130 -8.24 5.71 -1.60
CA SER A 130 -8.33 4.30 -1.97
C SER A 130 -9.01 3.46 -0.89
N PRO A 131 -9.78 2.41 -1.27
CA PRO A 131 -10.46 1.54 -0.31
C PRO A 131 -9.49 0.65 0.47
N VAL A 132 -8.42 0.20 -0.18
CA VAL A 132 -7.45 -0.74 0.36
C VAL A 132 -6.05 -0.54 -0.25
N ARG A 133 -5.03 -1.07 0.42
CA ARG A 133 -3.67 -1.28 -0.12
C ARG A 133 -3.03 -2.50 0.54
N LEU A 134 -1.99 -3.07 -0.08
CA LEU A 134 -1.21 -4.15 0.52
C LEU A 134 0.14 -3.64 1.04
N VAL A 135 0.54 -4.12 2.20
CA VAL A 135 1.89 -3.87 2.74
C VAL A 135 2.61 -5.19 3.03
N ALA A 136 3.94 -5.18 2.98
CA ALA A 136 4.77 -6.39 3.06
C ALA A 136 4.53 -7.23 4.34
N GLY A 137 4.17 -6.57 5.44
CA GLY A 137 4.12 -7.16 6.78
C GLY A 137 5.50 -7.22 7.44
N ASP A 138 5.54 -7.52 8.73
CA ASP A 138 6.79 -7.55 9.50
C ASP A 138 7.76 -8.61 8.95
N GLY A 139 8.98 -8.19 8.60
CA GLY A 139 10.00 -9.07 8.01
C GLY A 139 9.78 -9.46 6.54
N GLY A 140 8.74 -8.91 5.89
CA GLY A 140 8.49 -9.08 4.47
C GLY A 140 9.47 -8.31 3.59
N LEU A 141 9.61 -8.73 2.33
CA LEU A 141 10.35 -7.99 1.32
C LEU A 141 9.48 -6.88 0.71
N ASP A 142 10.13 -5.87 0.14
CA ASP A 142 9.41 -4.92 -0.72
C ASP A 142 8.82 -5.64 -1.94
N PHE A 143 7.65 -5.20 -2.39
CA PHE A 143 6.88 -5.84 -3.46
C PHE A 143 7.69 -6.01 -4.73
N ASN A 144 8.45 -4.97 -5.10
CA ASN A 144 9.25 -4.99 -6.30
C ASN A 144 10.37 -6.04 -6.22
N LEU A 145 11.09 -6.08 -5.09
CA LEU A 145 12.15 -7.04 -4.84
C LEU A 145 11.60 -8.47 -4.81
N GLU A 146 10.47 -8.69 -4.14
CA GLU A 146 9.84 -10.00 -4.06
C GLU A 146 9.47 -10.54 -5.44
N ARG A 147 8.92 -9.68 -6.31
CA ARG A 147 8.57 -10.05 -7.67
C ARG A 147 9.79 -10.37 -8.52
N ILE A 148 10.88 -9.62 -8.37
CA ILE A 148 12.16 -9.94 -9.02
C ILE A 148 12.65 -11.33 -8.59
N LEU A 149 12.57 -11.66 -7.29
CA LEU A 149 12.94 -12.98 -6.79
C LEU A 149 12.03 -14.09 -7.32
N LYS A 150 10.70 -13.88 -7.38
CA LYS A 150 9.76 -14.83 -7.99
C LYS A 150 10.07 -15.08 -9.47
N ALA A 151 10.46 -14.04 -10.21
CA ALA A 151 10.83 -14.16 -11.62
C ALA A 151 12.14 -14.95 -11.82
N GLN A 152 13.07 -14.88 -10.87
CA GLN A 152 14.34 -15.62 -10.90
C GLN A 152 14.21 -17.05 -10.36
N ASN A 153 13.35 -17.25 -9.37
CA ASN A 153 13.10 -18.53 -8.73
C ASN A 153 11.58 -18.78 -8.66
N PRO A 154 11.02 -19.56 -9.60
CA PRO A 154 9.60 -19.90 -9.61
C PRO A 154 9.11 -20.61 -8.34
N ASP A 155 10.01 -21.28 -7.60
CA ASP A 155 9.68 -21.98 -6.35
C ASP A 155 9.64 -21.04 -5.12
N TYR A 156 9.96 -19.76 -5.30
CA TYR A 156 9.89 -18.78 -4.22
C TYR A 156 8.43 -18.33 -4.00
N GLU A 157 7.81 -18.83 -2.93
CA GLU A 157 6.40 -18.55 -2.63
C GLU A 157 6.15 -17.16 -2.02
N GLY A 158 7.19 -16.48 -1.55
CA GLY A 158 7.08 -15.18 -0.89
C GLY A 158 6.40 -15.22 0.48
N THR A 159 5.91 -14.08 0.96
CA THR A 159 5.17 -13.99 2.23
C THR A 159 3.75 -13.49 2.00
N LYS A 160 2.80 -13.93 2.83
CA LYS A 160 1.47 -13.31 2.86
C LYS A 160 1.60 -11.85 3.29
N LYS A 161 0.84 -10.97 2.64
CA LYS A 161 0.84 -9.51 2.85
C LYS A 161 -0.23 -9.10 3.85
N VAL A 162 -0.13 -7.91 4.42
CA VAL A 162 -1.19 -7.32 5.25
C VAL A 162 -2.05 -6.42 4.37
N LEU A 163 -3.36 -6.63 4.39
CA LEU A 163 -4.32 -5.76 3.71
C LEU A 163 -4.72 -4.63 4.65
N GLU A 164 -4.35 -3.40 4.31
CA GLU A 164 -4.85 -2.23 5.03
C GLU A 164 -6.14 -1.71 4.38
N ILE A 165 -7.09 -1.31 5.23
CA ILE A 165 -8.44 -0.91 4.82
C ILE A 165 -8.72 0.53 5.23
N ASN A 166 -9.23 1.32 4.29
CA ASN A 166 -9.81 2.63 4.54
C ASN A 166 -11.25 2.49 5.04
N THR A 167 -11.44 2.48 6.35
CA THR A 167 -12.77 2.39 6.99
C THR A 167 -13.65 3.62 6.72
N GLY A 168 -13.05 4.73 6.26
CA GLY A 168 -13.72 5.94 5.81
C GLY A 168 -14.30 5.84 4.40
N HIS A 169 -13.86 4.89 3.58
CA HIS A 169 -14.28 4.75 2.19
C HIS A 169 -15.73 4.21 2.07
N GLU A 170 -16.53 4.82 1.19
CA GLU A 170 -17.97 4.52 1.07
C GLU A 170 -18.25 3.07 0.68
N LEU A 171 -17.41 2.47 -0.18
CA LEU A 171 -17.55 1.05 -0.55
C LEU A 171 -17.36 0.15 0.68
N ILE A 172 -16.36 0.44 1.53
CA ILE A 172 -16.06 -0.33 2.73
C ILE A 172 -17.22 -0.24 3.72
N LYS A 173 -17.78 0.95 3.93
CA LYS A 173 -18.95 1.14 4.82
C LYS A 173 -20.20 0.39 4.36
N LYS A 174 -20.37 0.20 3.04
CA LYS A 174 -21.54 -0.48 2.46
C LYS A 174 -21.39 -2.00 2.43
N LEU A 175 -20.16 -2.52 2.46
CA LEU A 175 -19.86 -3.94 2.33
C LEU A 175 -20.65 -4.84 3.30
N PRO A 176 -20.78 -4.54 4.61
CA PRO A 176 -21.53 -5.41 5.54
C PRO A 176 -23.03 -5.52 5.26
N LYS A 177 -23.60 -4.64 4.41
CA LYS A 177 -25.02 -4.64 4.06
C LYS A 177 -25.34 -5.51 2.85
N LYS A 178 -24.33 -6.01 2.14
CA LYS A 178 -24.50 -6.87 0.97
C LYS A 178 -24.75 -8.33 1.39
N SER A 179 -25.18 -9.18 0.45
CA SER A 179 -25.32 -10.62 0.70
C SER A 179 -23.95 -11.26 1.02
N ILE A 180 -23.94 -12.40 1.70
CA ILE A 180 -22.70 -13.11 2.07
C ILE A 180 -21.85 -13.45 0.83
N GLU A 181 -22.49 -13.84 -0.26
CA GLU A 181 -21.83 -14.12 -1.53
C GLU A 181 -21.09 -12.89 -2.08
N VAL A 182 -21.75 -11.73 -2.07
CA VAL A 182 -21.17 -10.46 -2.54
C VAL A 182 -20.11 -9.95 -1.58
N GLN A 183 -20.29 -10.13 -0.28
CA GLN A 183 -19.28 -9.80 0.73
C GLN A 183 -17.97 -10.55 0.46
N LYS A 184 -18.05 -11.85 0.20
CA LYS A 184 -16.90 -12.70 -0.11
C LYS A 184 -16.25 -12.29 -1.44
N ALA A 185 -17.04 -12.15 -2.50
CA ALA A 185 -16.56 -11.75 -3.82
C ALA A 185 -15.90 -10.36 -3.79
N LEU A 186 -16.55 -9.37 -3.17
CA LEU A 186 -16.02 -8.01 -3.08
C LEU A 186 -14.75 -7.93 -2.22
N SER A 187 -14.67 -8.69 -1.13
CA SER A 187 -13.45 -8.76 -0.31
C SER A 187 -12.27 -9.28 -1.12
N ARG A 188 -12.48 -10.32 -1.94
CA ARG A 188 -11.45 -10.86 -2.84
C ARG A 188 -11.12 -9.90 -3.97
N VAL A 189 -12.12 -9.24 -4.58
CA VAL A 189 -11.88 -8.21 -5.61
C VAL A 189 -11.02 -7.07 -5.07
N LEU A 190 -11.28 -6.59 -3.85
CA LEU A 190 -10.48 -5.56 -3.21
C LEU A 190 -9.02 -6.00 -3.02
N PHE A 191 -8.82 -7.23 -2.53
CA PHE A 191 -7.49 -7.82 -2.39
C PHE A 191 -6.75 -7.88 -3.73
N GLU A 192 -7.38 -8.43 -4.77
CA GLU A 192 -6.73 -8.58 -6.09
C GLU A 192 -6.50 -7.22 -6.78
N GLN A 193 -7.37 -6.24 -6.58
CA GLN A 193 -7.14 -4.88 -7.07
C GLN A 193 -5.91 -4.24 -6.43
N ALA A 194 -5.71 -4.42 -5.12
CA ALA A 194 -4.50 -3.93 -4.46
C ALA A 194 -3.24 -4.57 -5.07
N ARG A 195 -3.28 -5.89 -5.36
CA ARG A 195 -2.19 -6.60 -6.03
C ARG A 195 -1.87 -6.03 -7.40
N ILE A 196 -2.90 -5.76 -8.21
CA ILE A 196 -2.74 -5.16 -9.54
C ILE A 196 -2.07 -3.77 -9.43
N LEU A 197 -2.48 -2.95 -8.46
CA LEU A 197 -1.87 -1.63 -8.25
C LEU A 197 -0.39 -1.72 -7.84
N ASP A 198 -0.03 -2.76 -7.09
CA ASP A 198 1.36 -3.07 -6.73
C ASP A 198 2.12 -3.83 -7.83
N GLY A 199 1.51 -4.01 -9.02
CA GLY A 199 2.15 -4.59 -10.20
C GLY A 199 2.18 -6.12 -10.23
N GLU A 200 1.40 -6.76 -9.36
CA GLU A 200 1.21 -8.20 -9.35
C GLU A 200 -0.01 -8.64 -10.17
N MET A 201 0.07 -9.86 -10.72
CA MET A 201 -1.09 -10.50 -11.34
C MET A 201 -2.04 -11.05 -10.27
N PRO A 202 -3.35 -11.13 -10.55
CA PRO A 202 -4.29 -11.80 -9.66
C PRO A 202 -3.87 -13.22 -9.28
N SER A 203 -4.21 -13.66 -8.08
CA SER A 203 -3.72 -14.94 -7.51
C SER A 203 -4.37 -16.11 -8.24
N ASP A 204 -5.61 -15.88 -8.64
CA ASP A 204 -6.42 -16.74 -9.47
C ASP A 204 -7.22 -15.83 -10.41
N ALA A 205 -6.79 -15.76 -11.67
CA ALA A 205 -7.42 -14.90 -12.68
C ALA A 205 -8.87 -15.32 -12.98
N GLN A 206 -9.17 -16.62 -12.94
CA GLN A 206 -10.52 -17.12 -13.18
C GLN A 206 -11.43 -16.70 -12.02
N LYS A 207 -11.01 -16.97 -10.78
CA LYS A 207 -11.79 -16.63 -9.59
C LYS A 207 -12.01 -15.12 -9.49
N PHE A 208 -10.98 -14.31 -9.78
CA PHE A 208 -11.10 -12.85 -9.82
C PHE A 208 -12.15 -12.40 -10.85
N SER A 209 -12.15 -12.99 -12.06
CA SER A 209 -13.15 -12.68 -13.08
C SER A 209 -14.56 -13.06 -12.64
N GLU A 210 -14.75 -14.22 -12.01
CA GLU A 210 -16.04 -14.66 -11.49
C GLU A 210 -16.54 -13.70 -10.40
N ASP A 211 -15.68 -13.30 -9.46
CA ASP A 211 -16.06 -12.41 -8.37
C ASP A 211 -16.43 -11.01 -8.87
N LEU A 212 -15.76 -10.51 -9.92
CA LEU A 212 -16.16 -9.27 -10.60
C LEU A 212 -17.57 -9.36 -11.17
N ILE A 213 -17.93 -10.50 -11.78
CA ILE A 213 -19.28 -10.73 -12.31
C ILE A 213 -20.29 -10.77 -11.16
N THR A 214 -20.01 -11.53 -10.09
CA THR A 214 -20.86 -11.60 -8.90
C THR A 214 -21.13 -10.22 -8.32
N VAL A 215 -20.09 -9.40 -8.15
CA VAL A 215 -20.23 -8.02 -7.64
C VAL A 215 -21.06 -7.15 -8.59
N SER A 216 -20.88 -7.30 -9.90
CA SER A 216 -21.56 -6.47 -10.91
C SER A 216 -23.05 -6.78 -11.06
N LEU A 217 -23.46 -8.03 -10.82
CA LEU A 217 -24.86 -8.46 -10.91
C LEU A 217 -25.67 -8.20 -9.62
N SER A 218 -25.05 -7.59 -8.62
CA SER A 218 -25.61 -7.46 -7.29
C SER A 218 -25.98 -6.01 -6.97
N ASP A 219 -27.26 -5.68 -7.13
CA ASP A 219 -27.88 -4.38 -6.82
C ASP A 219 -27.52 -3.83 -5.42
#